data_AF-A0A0M0I0F5-F1
#
_entry.id   AF-A0A0M0I0F5-F1
#
_cell.length_a   1.000
_cell.length_b   1.000
_cell.length_c   1.000
_cell.angle_alpha   90.00
_cell.angle_beta   90.00
_cell.angle_gamma   90.00
#
_symmetry.space_group_name_H-M   'P 1'
#
loop_
_entity.id
_entity.type
_entity.pdbx_description
1 polymer ?
#
loop_
_entity_poly.entity_id
_entity_poly.type
_entity_poly.pdbx_seq_one_letter_code
_entity_poly.pdbx_strand_id
1 'polypeptide(L)'
;MNVTGITLSEETLSNPKAVEYQWVRTMYVEGYCDDDINQYIRKCFGGDDIFANLFRKVALSQESIFVLLQYAGCAPSNREF
;
A
#
# COMPACT_ATOMS: atom_id res chain seq x y z
N MET A 1 -0.36 -15.24 6.66
CA MET A 1 0.87 -14.50 7.00
C MET A 1 0.43 -13.16 7.54
N ASN A 2 0.77 -12.83 8.78
CA ASN A 2 0.53 -11.49 9.31
C ASN A 2 1.75 -10.66 8.89
N VAL A 3 1.59 -9.64 8.05
CA VAL A 3 2.71 -8.80 7.61
C VAL A 3 3.12 -7.94 8.80
N THR A 4 4.05 -8.46 9.58
CA THR A 4 4.56 -7.78 10.78
C THR A 4 5.37 -6.57 10.35
N GLY A 5 4.91 -5.37 10.73
CA GLY A 5 5.69 -4.14 10.57
C GLY A 5 5.11 -3.10 9.61
N ILE A 6 3.90 -3.29 9.06
CA ILE A 6 3.18 -2.18 8.42
C ILE A 6 2.78 -1.18 9.50
N THR A 7 3.11 0.10 9.31
CA THR A 7 2.78 1.17 10.27
C THR A 7 1.48 1.91 9.95
N LEU A 8 0.91 1.66 8.75
CA LEU A 8 -0.35 2.26 8.31
C LEU A 8 -1.57 1.57 8.94
N SER A 9 -2.61 2.35 9.19
CA SER A 9 -3.89 1.85 9.69
C SER A 9 -4.75 1.25 8.57
N GLU A 10 -5.73 0.42 8.95
CA GLU A 10 -6.75 -0.08 8.01
C GLU A 10 -7.52 1.07 7.32
N GLU A 11 -7.77 2.17 8.03
CA GLU A 11 -8.42 3.37 7.47
C GLU A 11 -7.59 3.98 6.35
N THR A 12 -6.27 4.13 6.56
CA THR A 12 -5.36 4.58 5.50
C THR A 12 -5.36 3.58 4.34
N LEU A 13 -5.15 2.29 4.61
CA LEU A 13 -5.02 1.27 3.57
C LEU A 13 -6.29 1.15 2.72
N SER A 14 -7.48 1.34 3.29
CA SER A 14 -8.77 1.26 2.60
C SER A 14 -9.18 2.56 1.89
N ASN A 15 -8.41 3.65 2.05
CA ASN A 15 -8.69 4.95 1.44
C ASN A 15 -7.63 5.33 0.38
N PRO A 16 -7.87 5.06 -0.92
CA PRO A 16 -6.91 5.38 -1.98
C PRO A 16 -6.70 6.90 -2.21
N LYS A 17 -7.50 7.73 -1.54
CA LYS A 17 -7.37 9.20 -1.51
C LYS A 17 -6.55 9.70 -0.32
N ALA A 18 -6.07 8.82 0.56
CA ALA A 18 -5.21 9.21 1.67
C ALA A 18 -3.88 9.80 1.17
N VAL A 19 -3.23 10.59 2.05
CA VAL A 19 -2.02 11.35 1.70
C VAL A 19 -0.86 10.44 1.30
N GLU A 20 -0.81 9.23 1.85
CA GLU A 20 0.19 8.20 1.58
C GLU A 20 0.13 7.72 0.13
N TYR A 21 -1.08 7.53 -0.41
CA TYR A 21 -1.27 7.21 -1.82
C TYR A 21 -0.95 8.40 -2.72
N GLN A 22 -1.29 9.62 -2.28
CA GLN A 22 -0.96 10.82 -3.04
C GLN A 22 0.55 11.04 -3.12
N TRP A 23 1.27 10.79 -2.02
CA TRP A 23 2.72 10.87 -1.97
C TRP A 23 3.38 9.92 -2.97
N VAL A 24 2.89 8.69 -3.08
CA VAL A 24 3.37 7.73 -4.10
C VAL A 24 3.10 8.22 -5.52
N ARG A 25 1.90 8.75 -5.79
CA ARG A 25 1.58 9.35 -7.11
C ARG A 25 2.50 10.52 -7.45
N THR A 26 2.83 11.36 -6.46
CA THR A 26 3.77 12.46 -6.65
C THR A 26 5.15 11.95 -7.05
N MET A 27 5.73 10.98 -6.32
CA MET A 27 7.03 10.41 -6.68
C MET A 27 7.03 9.80 -8.08
N TYR A 28 5.94 9.12 -8.47
CA TYR A 28 5.81 8.59 -9.83
C TYR A 28 5.81 9.69 -10.90
N VAL A 29 5.09 10.79 -10.68
CA VAL A 29 5.05 11.95 -11.59
C VAL A 29 6.40 12.67 -11.64
N GLU A 30 7.14 12.70 -10.53
CA GLU A 30 8.51 13.24 -10.47
C GLU A 30 9.55 12.37 -11.17
N GLY A 31 9.16 11.19 -11.68
CA GLY A 31 10.02 10.32 -12.48
C GLY A 31 10.86 9.33 -11.68
N TYR A 32 10.54 9.09 -10.41
CA TYR A 32 11.18 8.04 -9.62
C TYR A 32 10.84 6.67 -10.21
N CYS A 33 11.83 5.76 -10.23
CA CYS A 33 11.63 4.41 -10.68
C CYS A 33 10.86 3.57 -9.64
N ASP A 34 10.25 2.48 -10.10
CA ASP A 34 9.46 1.56 -9.29
C ASP A 34 10.21 1.05 -8.05
N ASP A 35 11.50 0.73 -8.20
CA ASP A 35 12.35 0.22 -7.10
C ASP A 35 12.59 1.29 -6.03
N ASP A 36 12.90 2.53 -6.44
CA ASP A 36 13.09 3.65 -5.53
C ASP A 36 11.81 3.92 -4.73
N ILE A 37 10.67 4.00 -5.42
CA ILE A 37 9.36 4.19 -4.79
C ILE A 37 9.08 3.07 -3.78
N ASN A 38 9.30 1.82 -4.16
CA ASN A 38 9.10 0.67 -3.28
C ASN A 38 10.04 0.72 -2.06
N GLN A 39 11.30 1.14 -2.25
CA GLN A 39 12.25 1.33 -1.16
C GLN A 39 11.78 2.42 -0.19
N TYR A 40 11.27 3.54 -0.69
CA TYR A 40 10.72 4.61 0.14
C TYR A 40 9.47 4.16 0.91
N ILE A 41 8.57 3.42 0.26
CA ILE A 41 7.40 2.82 0.93
C ILE A 41 7.84 1.92 2.10
N ARG A 42 8.81 1.02 1.89
CA ARG A 42 9.31 0.16 2.99
C ARG A 42 9.94 0.96 4.12
N LYS A 43 10.72 2.00 3.81
CA LYS A 43 11.36 2.84 4.82
C LYS A 43 10.35 3.65 5.64
N CYS A 44 9.27 4.14 5.02
CA CYS A 44 8.30 5.02 5.66
C CYS A 44 7.12 4.27 6.30
N PHE A 45 6.60 3.27 5.61
CA PHE A 45 5.37 2.54 5.96
C PHE A 45 5.64 1.12 6.47
N GLY A 46 6.89 0.66 6.40
CA GLY A 46 7.28 -0.68 6.76
C GLY A 46 6.77 -1.73 5.77
N GLY A 47 6.50 -2.94 6.27
CA GLY A 47 6.16 -4.09 5.45
C GLY A 47 7.35 -4.64 4.65
N ASP A 48 7.04 -5.44 3.63
CA ASP A 48 8.02 -6.11 2.77
C ASP A 48 7.92 -5.64 1.30
N ASP A 49 8.72 -6.23 0.42
CA ASP A 49 8.72 -5.92 -1.02
C ASP A 49 7.36 -6.14 -1.69
N ILE A 50 6.60 -7.14 -1.24
CA ILE A 50 5.27 -7.43 -1.81
C ILE A 50 4.29 -6.33 -1.39
N PHE A 51 4.28 -5.96 -0.10
CA PHE A 51 3.47 -4.84 0.40
C PHE A 51 3.78 -3.56 -0.38
N ALA A 52 5.05 -3.20 -0.50
CA ALA A 52 5.46 -1.97 -1.15
C ALA A 52 5.03 -1.92 -2.62
N ASN A 53 5.21 -3.04 -3.33
CA ASN A 53 4.80 -3.14 -4.73
C ASN A 53 3.27 -3.08 -4.89
N LEU A 54 2.51 -3.75 -4.02
CA LEU A 54 1.04 -3.69 -4.04
C LEU A 54 0.54 -2.29 -3.72
N PHE A 55 1.06 -1.66 -2.67
CA PHE A 55 0.69 -0.31 -2.27
C PHE A 55 0.93 0.69 -3.42
N ARG A 56 2.09 0.60 -4.07
CA ARG A 56 2.42 1.41 -5.25
C ARG A 56 1.44 1.19 -6.39
N LYS A 57 1.16 -0.06 -6.75
CA LYS A 57 0.23 -0.36 -7.84
C LYS A 57 -1.19 0.15 -7.55
N VAL A 58 -1.66 0.02 -6.31
CA VAL A 58 -2.96 0.59 -5.90
C VAL A 58 -2.95 2.12 -6.01
N ALA A 59 -1.87 2.78 -5.56
CA ALA A 59 -1.71 4.23 -5.70
C ALA A 59 -1.83 4.71 -7.16
N LEU A 60 -1.31 3.92 -8.09
CA LEU A 60 -1.31 4.16 -9.53
C LEU A 60 -2.54 3.58 -10.26
N SER A 61 -3.53 3.05 -9.53
CA SER A 61 -4.73 2.41 -10.11
C SER A 61 -4.43 1.22 -11.04
N GLN A 62 -3.31 0.53 -10.82
CA GLN A 62 -2.86 -0.65 -11.57
C GLN A 62 -3.26 -1.97 -10.90
N GLU A 63 -3.68 -1.92 -9.64
CA GLU A 63 -4.10 -3.08 -8.85
C GLU A 63 -5.31 -2.70 -7.99
N SER A 64 -6.15 -3.69 -7.66
CA SER A 64 -7.29 -3.47 -6.77
C SER A 64 -6.84 -3.29 -5.32
N ILE A 65 -7.44 -2.32 -4.64
CA ILE A 65 -7.28 -2.10 -3.20
C ILE A 65 -7.61 -3.36 -2.38
N PHE A 66 -8.50 -4.21 -2.89
CA PHE A 66 -8.86 -5.47 -2.23
C PHE A 66 -7.67 -6.42 -2.10
N VAL A 67 -6.79 -6.49 -3.10
CA VAL A 67 -5.59 -7.35 -3.09
C VAL A 67 -4.61 -6.87 -2.01
N LEU A 68 -4.42 -5.55 -1.90
CA LEU A 68 -3.60 -4.95 -0.86
C LEU A 68 -4.18 -5.20 0.54
N LEU A 69 -5.50 -5.02 0.73
CA LEU A 69 -6.15 -5.28 2.01
C LEU A 69 -6.05 -6.76 2.40
N GLN A 70 -6.26 -7.68 1.45
CA GLN A 70 -6.09 -9.11 1.67
C GLN A 70 -4.65 -9.45 2.07
N TYR A 71 -3.67 -8.84 1.42
CA TYR A 71 -2.26 -9.02 1.75
C TYR A 71 -1.93 -8.51 3.16
N ALA A 72 -2.43 -7.32 3.51
CA ALA A 72 -2.20 -6.70 4.81
C ALA A 72 -2.93 -7.39 5.97
N GLY A 73 -3.76 -8.40 5.71
CA GLY A 73 -4.64 -9.00 6.73
C GLY A 73 -5.79 -8.07 7.17
N CYS A 74 -5.99 -6.97 6.44
CA CYS A 74 -7.06 -5.99 6.62
C CYS A 74 -8.25 -6.26 5.69
N ALA A 75 -8.22 -7.34 4.89
CA ALA A 75 -9.40 -7.71 4.13
C ALA A 75 -10.55 -7.97 5.12
N PRO A 76 -11.77 -7.49 4.82
CA PRO A 76 -12.94 -7.93 5.55
C PRO A 76 -13.12 -9.43 5.26
N SER A 77 -12.44 -10.27 6.03
CA SER A 77 -12.80 -11.68 6.19
C SER A 77 -14.19 -11.65 6.77
N ASN A 78 -15.22 -12.02 5.98
CA ASN A 78 -16.61 -12.25 6.42
C ASN A 78 -16.84 -11.77 7.87
N ARG A 79 -16.90 -10.45 8.11
CA ARG A 79 -17.36 -9.96 9.40
C ARG A 79 -18.81 -10.40 9.42
N GLU A 80 -19.05 -11.50 10.10
CA GLU A 80 -20.32 -12.21 10.17
C GLU A 80 -21.41 -11.17 10.44
N PHE A 81 -22.48 -11.24 9.63
CA PHE A 81 -23.69 -10.43 9.76
C PHE A 81 -24.33 -10.58 11.14
#